data_AF-A0A7K3LT50-F1
#
_entry.id   AF-A0A7K3LT50-F1
#
_cell.length_a   1.000
_cell.length_b   1.000
_cell.length_c   1.000
_cell.angle_alpha   90.00
_cell.angle_beta   90.00
_cell.angle_gamma   90.00
#
_symmetry.space_group_name_H-M   'P 1'
#
loop_
_entity.id
_entity.type
_entity.pdbx_description
1 polymer ?
#
loop_
_entity_poly.entity_id
_entity_poly.type
_entity_poly.pdbx_seq_one_letter_code
_entity_poly.pdbx_strand_id
1 'polypeptide(L)'
;MIQEHDCDFHDRDPEDWTWTETTALIFSVPEAGILGNAYVLARPNLGVALSSVALAQGMCPSPAEMDLADCQVHLPCPESFSDFELANGLSVKVSDAPRDYHFRYENALDNCAFDLTFEATHHPFDMHDPAENALLTAADSVASADTHGDGWANGHFEVKGHITGELELA
;
A
#
# COMPACT_ATOMS: atom_id res chain seq x y z
N MET A 1 -13.37 -4.51 13.02
CA MET A 1 -12.62 -5.73 12.67
C MET A 1 -12.55 -5.81 11.17
N ILE A 2 -11.33 -5.89 10.65
CA ILE A 2 -11.02 -5.96 9.23
C ILE A 2 -11.32 -7.37 8.71
N GLN A 3 -11.92 -7.44 7.53
CA GLN A 3 -12.35 -8.66 6.87
C GLN A 3 -11.67 -8.81 5.51
N GLU A 4 -11.82 -9.98 4.91
CA GLU A 4 -11.21 -10.29 3.60
C GLU A 4 -11.65 -9.30 2.50
N HIS A 5 -12.87 -8.77 2.56
CA HIS A 5 -13.39 -7.85 1.56
C HIS A 5 -12.79 -6.44 1.65
N ASP A 6 -12.20 -6.08 2.80
CA ASP A 6 -11.56 -4.78 3.01
C ASP A 6 -10.21 -4.67 2.27
N CYS A 7 -9.75 -5.76 1.63
CA CYS A 7 -8.61 -5.73 0.72
C CYS A 7 -8.96 -5.28 -0.69
N ASP A 8 -10.25 -5.16 -1.02
CA ASP A 8 -10.71 -4.67 -2.32
C ASP A 8 -11.32 -3.26 -2.19
N PHE A 9 -11.77 -2.67 -3.30
CA PHE A 9 -12.46 -1.40 -3.29
C PHE A 9 -13.71 -1.44 -2.42
N HIS A 10 -13.75 -0.59 -1.39
CA HIS A 10 -14.93 -0.44 -0.55
C HIS A 10 -16.09 0.22 -1.32
N ASP A 11 -17.30 0.01 -0.78
CA ASP A 11 -18.46 0.80 -1.15
C ASP A 11 -18.17 2.28 -0.87
N ARG A 12 -18.43 3.12 -1.87
CA ARG A 12 -18.06 4.54 -1.85
C ARG A 12 -19.17 5.41 -2.40
N ASP A 13 -19.22 6.65 -1.93
CA ASP A 13 -20.07 7.67 -2.52
C ASP A 13 -19.53 8.03 -3.92
N PRO A 14 -20.30 7.83 -5.01
CA PRO A 14 -19.86 8.21 -6.35
C PRO A 14 -19.70 9.72 -6.54
N GLU A 15 -20.29 10.56 -5.68
CA GLU A 15 -20.13 12.01 -5.71
C GLU A 15 -18.85 12.47 -4.98
N ASP A 16 -18.22 11.60 -4.18
CA ASP A 16 -16.93 11.89 -3.55
C ASP A 16 -15.77 11.71 -4.55
N TRP A 17 -15.49 12.79 -5.27
CA TRP A 17 -14.33 12.91 -6.15
C TRP A 17 -12.97 12.80 -5.44
N THR A 18 -12.94 12.90 -4.11
CA THR A 18 -11.72 12.76 -3.30
C THR A 18 -11.52 11.36 -2.73
N TRP A 19 -12.47 10.42 -2.94
CA TRP A 19 -12.34 9.04 -2.49
C TRP A 19 -11.02 8.42 -2.96
N THR A 20 -10.35 7.75 -2.03
CA THR A 20 -9.03 7.20 -2.27
C THR A 20 -8.84 5.89 -1.53
N GLU A 21 -8.29 4.89 -2.22
CA GLU A 21 -7.80 3.64 -1.60
C GLU A 21 -6.30 3.55 -1.80
N THR A 22 -5.59 2.97 -0.82
CA THR A 22 -4.12 2.91 -0.87
C THR A 22 -3.58 1.56 -0.46
N THR A 23 -2.54 1.11 -1.14
CA THR A 23 -1.75 -0.06 -0.78
C THR A 23 -0.27 0.32 -0.79
N ALA A 24 0.46 -0.05 0.25
CA ALA A 24 1.87 0.27 0.40
C ALA A 24 2.67 -0.96 0.84
N LEU A 25 3.84 -1.16 0.22
CA LEU A 25 4.90 -2.02 0.73
C LEU A 25 6.16 -1.19 0.91
N ILE A 26 6.58 -1.02 2.17
CA ILE A 26 7.88 -0.46 2.52
C ILE A 26 8.77 -1.62 2.91
N PHE A 27 9.91 -1.77 2.23
CA PHE A 27 10.84 -2.87 2.45
C PHE A 27 12.27 -2.36 2.59
N SER A 28 13.10 -3.15 3.28
CA SER A 28 14.52 -2.86 3.42
C SER A 28 15.33 -4.11 3.09
N VAL A 29 16.51 -3.91 2.48
CA VAL A 29 17.54 -4.93 2.30
C VAL A 29 18.76 -4.46 3.09
N PRO A 30 18.82 -4.71 4.41
CA PRO A 30 19.81 -4.10 5.29
C PRO A 30 21.26 -4.43 4.89
N GLU A 31 21.51 -5.64 4.40
CA GLU A 31 22.83 -6.10 3.97
C GLU A 31 23.35 -5.34 2.76
N ALA A 32 22.45 -4.86 1.89
CA ALA A 32 22.75 -4.01 0.75
C ALA A 32 22.62 -2.50 1.07
N GLY A 33 22.07 -2.16 2.23
CA GLY A 33 21.78 -0.77 2.62
C GLY A 33 20.68 -0.13 1.78
N ILE A 34 19.71 -0.90 1.29
CA ILE A 34 18.62 -0.42 0.42
C ILE A 34 17.34 -0.21 1.23
N LEU A 35 16.65 0.91 0.98
CA LEU A 35 15.27 1.16 1.36
C LEU A 35 14.43 1.28 0.08
N GLY A 36 13.33 0.53 0.02
CA GLY A 36 12.40 0.54 -1.10
C GLY A 36 10.97 0.80 -0.66
N ASN A 37 10.20 1.39 -1.57
CA ASN A 37 8.77 1.65 -1.41
C ASN A 37 8.05 1.32 -2.72
N ALA A 38 7.01 0.50 -2.64
CA ALA A 38 5.99 0.34 -3.68
C ALA A 38 4.67 0.87 -3.13
N TYR A 39 4.13 1.93 -3.72
CA TYR A 39 2.90 2.57 -3.26
C TYR A 39 1.91 2.76 -4.39
N VAL A 40 0.66 2.36 -4.15
CA VAL A 40 -0.46 2.57 -5.06
C VAL A 40 -1.52 3.39 -4.36
N LEU A 41 -2.03 4.39 -5.07
CA LEU A 41 -3.16 5.19 -4.68
C LEU A 41 -4.18 5.13 -5.82
N ALA A 42 -5.36 4.57 -5.57
CA ALA A 42 -6.43 4.44 -6.54
C ALA A 42 -7.57 5.44 -6.23
N ARG A 43 -8.06 6.11 -7.28
CA ARG A 43 -9.25 6.96 -7.25
C ARG A 43 -10.34 6.35 -8.12
N PRO A 44 -11.06 5.33 -7.64
CA PRO A 44 -11.97 4.54 -8.46
C PRO A 44 -13.15 5.35 -9.03
N ASN A 45 -13.58 6.45 -8.37
CA ASN A 45 -14.57 7.38 -8.93
C ASN A 45 -14.07 8.17 -10.14
N LEU A 46 -12.75 8.35 -10.27
CA LEU A 46 -12.12 9.05 -11.38
C LEU A 46 -11.53 8.10 -12.44
N GLY A 47 -11.46 6.80 -12.14
CA GLY A 47 -10.86 5.80 -13.02
C GLY A 47 -9.35 5.94 -13.18
N VAL A 48 -8.67 6.59 -12.23
CA VAL A 48 -7.20 6.79 -12.25
C VAL A 48 -6.51 6.22 -11.02
N ALA A 49 -5.26 5.81 -11.20
CA ALA A 49 -4.35 5.39 -10.14
C ALA A 49 -2.99 6.08 -10.27
N LEU A 50 -2.35 6.28 -9.12
CA LEU A 50 -0.94 6.61 -8.99
C LEU A 50 -0.19 5.35 -8.55
N SER A 51 0.95 5.08 -9.18
CA SER A 51 1.95 4.13 -8.72
C SER A 51 3.27 4.85 -8.49
N SER A 52 3.86 4.66 -7.32
CA SER A 52 5.18 5.19 -6.97
C SER A 52 6.06 4.06 -6.47
N VAL A 53 7.01 3.63 -7.31
CA VAL A 53 8.08 2.70 -6.96
C VAL A 53 9.38 3.47 -6.83
N ALA A 54 9.96 3.46 -5.64
CA ALA A 54 11.10 4.29 -5.32
C ALA A 54 12.10 3.54 -4.44
N LEU A 55 13.38 3.55 -4.84
CA LEU A 55 14.46 2.88 -4.13
C LEU A 55 15.62 3.83 -3.92
N ALA A 56 16.25 3.72 -2.75
CA ALA A 56 17.47 4.43 -2.43
C ALA A 56 18.44 3.53 -1.65
N GLN A 57 19.71 3.54 -2.04
CA GLN A 57 20.79 2.85 -1.39
C GLN A 57 21.65 3.83 -0.57
N GLY A 58 21.87 3.49 0.70
CA GLY A 58 22.62 4.34 1.62
C GLY A 58 21.84 5.60 2.01
N MET A 59 22.56 6.72 2.15
CA MET A 59 21.98 8.01 2.52
C MET A 59 21.67 8.82 1.27
N CYS A 60 20.39 9.07 1.02
CA CYS A 60 19.90 9.82 -0.14
C CYS A 60 19.25 11.14 0.32
N PRO A 61 20.01 12.24 0.48
CA PRO A 61 19.51 13.52 0.98
C PRO A 61 18.63 14.28 -0.02
N SER A 62 18.62 13.89 -1.30
CA SER A 62 17.79 14.52 -2.34
C SER A 62 17.11 13.48 -3.23
N PRO A 63 15.89 13.75 -3.75
CA PRO A 63 15.20 12.81 -4.66
C PRO A 63 15.96 12.52 -5.96
N ALA A 64 16.84 13.42 -6.40
CA ALA A 64 17.63 13.24 -7.61
C ALA A 64 18.76 12.21 -7.46
N GLU A 65 19.05 11.80 -6.23
CA GLU A 65 20.09 10.81 -5.89
C GLU A 65 19.51 9.40 -5.69
N MET A 66 18.19 9.22 -5.86
CA MET A 66 17.55 7.91 -5.72
C MET A 66 17.97 6.99 -6.86
N ASP A 67 18.25 5.73 -6.54
CA ASP A 67 18.61 4.71 -7.54
C ASP A 67 17.41 4.38 -8.45
N LEU A 68 16.19 4.48 -7.92
CA LEU A 68 14.96 4.43 -8.71
C LEU A 68 13.95 5.47 -8.21
N ALA A 69 13.37 6.21 -9.14
CA ALA A 69 12.20 7.04 -8.93
C ALA A 69 11.22 6.87 -10.10
N ASP A 70 10.37 5.85 -10.04
CA ASP A 70 9.27 5.65 -10.99
C ASP A 70 7.94 6.08 -10.33
N CYS A 71 7.50 7.29 -10.65
CA CYS A 71 6.25 7.84 -10.15
C CYS A 71 5.33 8.21 -11.31
N GLN A 72 4.29 7.41 -11.52
CA GLN A 72 3.30 7.58 -12.58
C GLN A 72 1.95 7.89 -11.95
N VAL A 73 1.39 9.05 -12.26
CA VAL A 73 0.26 9.63 -11.50
C VAL A 73 -1.09 9.58 -12.24
N HIS A 74 -1.13 9.02 -13.47
CA HIS A 74 -2.34 8.90 -14.30
C HIS A 74 -2.44 7.53 -14.98
N LEU A 75 -2.20 6.46 -14.23
CA LEU A 75 -2.45 5.10 -14.69
C LEU A 75 -3.96 4.81 -14.68
N PRO A 76 -4.48 3.90 -15.51
CA PRO A 76 -5.85 3.40 -15.35
C PRO A 76 -6.05 2.81 -13.96
N CYS A 77 -7.16 3.14 -13.30
CA CYS A 77 -7.54 2.47 -12.05
C CYS A 77 -7.79 0.98 -12.32
N PRO A 78 -7.26 0.07 -11.48
CA PRO A 78 -7.56 -1.35 -11.62
C PRO A 78 -9.04 -1.63 -11.31
N GLU A 79 -9.55 -2.75 -11.79
CA GLU A 79 -10.93 -3.20 -11.52
C GLU A 79 -11.07 -3.82 -10.11
N SER A 80 -9.98 -4.36 -9.57
CA SER A 80 -9.88 -4.92 -8.22
C SER A 80 -8.64 -4.35 -7.53
N PHE A 81 -8.70 -4.16 -6.22
CA PHE A 81 -7.56 -3.74 -5.40
C PHE A 81 -6.88 -4.91 -4.66
N SER A 82 -7.43 -6.12 -4.79
CA SER A 82 -6.88 -7.33 -4.19
C SER A 82 -6.06 -8.19 -5.17
N ASP A 83 -6.22 -8.02 -6.49
CA ASP A 83 -5.43 -8.67 -7.52
C ASP A 83 -5.38 -7.78 -8.77
N PHE A 84 -4.25 -7.11 -9.00
CA PHE A 84 -4.10 -6.20 -10.13
C PHE A 84 -2.68 -6.10 -10.67
N GLU A 85 -2.59 -5.64 -11.92
CA GLU A 85 -1.36 -5.28 -12.61
C GLU A 85 -1.55 -3.90 -13.24
N LEU A 86 -0.56 -3.02 -13.06
CA LEU A 86 -0.54 -1.67 -13.60
C LEU A 86 0.40 -1.57 -14.80
N ALA A 87 0.13 -0.62 -15.70
CA ALA A 87 0.88 -0.48 -16.95
C ALA A 87 2.36 -0.09 -16.76
N ASN A 88 2.79 0.29 -15.56
CA ASN A 88 4.19 0.52 -15.22
C ASN A 88 4.93 -0.75 -14.76
N GLY A 89 4.29 -1.91 -14.80
CA GLY A 89 4.87 -3.20 -14.43
C GLY A 89 4.68 -3.59 -12.96
N LEU A 90 4.07 -2.76 -12.13
CA LEU A 90 3.73 -3.11 -10.74
C LEU A 90 2.48 -4.00 -10.71
N SER A 91 2.57 -5.15 -10.06
CA SER A 91 1.44 -5.99 -9.72
C SER A 91 1.36 -6.25 -8.22
N VAL A 92 0.15 -6.34 -7.71
CA VAL A 92 -0.14 -6.65 -6.30
C VAL A 92 -1.23 -7.71 -6.25
N LYS A 93 -1.02 -8.70 -5.38
CA LYS A 93 -2.00 -9.75 -5.13
C LYS A 93 -2.08 -10.07 -3.64
N VAL A 94 -3.27 -10.10 -3.09
CA VAL A 94 -3.54 -10.60 -1.74
C VAL A 94 -3.47 -12.13 -1.79
N SER A 95 -2.55 -12.72 -1.04
CA SER A 95 -2.30 -14.17 -1.04
C SER A 95 -3.03 -14.91 0.09
N ASP A 96 -3.23 -14.27 1.23
CA ASP A 96 -4.05 -14.74 2.36
C ASP A 96 -4.77 -13.52 2.95
N ALA A 97 -6.01 -13.25 2.56
CA ALA A 97 -6.70 -12.04 2.96
C ALA A 97 -7.07 -12.06 4.47
N PRO A 98 -6.98 -10.93 5.20
CA PRO A 98 -6.42 -9.62 4.82
C PRO A 98 -4.93 -9.44 5.21
N ARG A 99 -4.19 -10.54 5.26
CA ARG A 99 -2.90 -10.65 5.94
C ARG A 99 -1.71 -10.55 5.00
N ASP A 100 -1.68 -11.42 3.99
CA ASP A 100 -0.47 -11.67 3.21
C ASP A 100 -0.62 -11.13 1.79
N TYR A 101 0.47 -10.58 1.26
CA TYR A 101 0.50 -9.89 -0.02
C TYR A 101 1.72 -10.29 -0.84
N HIS A 102 1.55 -10.38 -2.16
CA HIS A 102 2.59 -10.60 -3.14
C HIS A 102 2.71 -9.38 -4.04
N PHE A 103 3.91 -8.83 -4.13
CA PHE A 103 4.25 -7.67 -4.94
C PHE A 103 5.27 -8.08 -5.99
N ARG A 104 5.01 -7.75 -7.25
CA ARG A 104 5.99 -7.88 -8.33
C ARG A 104 6.12 -6.58 -9.08
N TYR A 105 7.31 -6.28 -9.56
CA TYR A 105 7.57 -5.09 -10.35
C TYR A 105 8.68 -5.35 -11.35
N GLU A 106 8.46 -4.92 -12.59
CA GLU A 106 9.46 -4.93 -13.66
C GLU A 106 9.49 -3.52 -14.27
N ASN A 107 10.58 -2.78 -14.08
CA ASN A 107 10.71 -1.45 -14.68
C ASN A 107 10.86 -1.55 -16.20
N ALA A 108 10.19 -0.65 -16.93
CA ALA A 108 10.21 -0.62 -18.40
C ALA A 108 11.59 -0.37 -19.04
N LEU A 109 12.58 0.06 -18.26
CA LEU A 109 13.98 0.28 -18.70
C LEU A 109 14.93 -0.81 -18.18
N ASP A 110 14.40 -1.89 -17.61
CA ASP A 110 15.15 -3.05 -17.09
C ASP A 110 16.21 -2.68 -16.04
N ASN A 111 16.04 -1.56 -15.33
CA ASN A 111 17.00 -1.08 -14.33
C ASN A 111 16.66 -1.49 -12.88
N CYS A 112 15.44 -2.01 -12.66
CA CYS A 112 14.99 -2.50 -11.37
C CYS A 112 13.87 -3.52 -11.56
N ALA A 113 13.93 -4.61 -10.80
CA ALA A 113 12.84 -5.57 -10.69
C ALA A 113 12.77 -6.14 -9.27
N PHE A 114 11.57 -6.48 -8.79
CA PHE A 114 11.43 -7.23 -7.54
C PHE A 114 10.27 -8.22 -7.60
N ASP A 115 10.38 -9.27 -6.79
CA ASP A 115 9.34 -10.24 -6.50
C ASP A 115 9.37 -10.49 -4.98
N LEU A 116 8.40 -9.91 -4.26
CA LEU A 116 8.41 -9.81 -2.80
C LEU A 116 7.09 -10.34 -2.22
N THR A 117 7.20 -11.21 -1.21
CA THR A 117 6.07 -11.68 -0.42
C THR A 117 6.13 -11.07 0.98
N PHE A 118 5.04 -10.40 1.37
CA PHE A 118 4.77 -9.95 2.73
C PHE A 118 3.87 -10.96 3.43
N GLU A 119 4.32 -11.51 4.55
CA GLU A 119 3.55 -12.40 5.42
C GLU A 119 3.28 -11.71 6.76
N ALA A 120 2.02 -11.50 7.12
CA ALA A 120 1.67 -10.84 8.37
C ALA A 120 1.97 -11.72 9.59
N THR A 121 2.44 -11.11 10.68
CA THR A 121 2.69 -11.80 11.96
C THR A 121 1.45 -11.93 12.84
N HIS A 122 0.37 -11.21 12.52
CA HIS A 122 -0.90 -11.20 13.24
C HIS A 122 -2.05 -10.79 12.30
N HIS A 123 -3.29 -10.85 12.79
CA HIS A 123 -4.43 -10.23 12.11
C HIS A 123 -4.27 -8.70 12.09
N PRO A 124 -4.54 -8.00 10.97
CA PRO A 124 -4.47 -6.55 10.91
C PRO A 124 -5.22 -5.88 12.07
N PHE A 125 -4.58 -4.90 12.69
CA PHE A 125 -5.14 -4.16 13.80
C PHE A 125 -6.05 -3.05 13.27
N ASP A 126 -7.31 -3.06 13.71
CA ASP A 126 -8.31 -2.03 13.43
C ASP A 126 -8.36 -1.03 14.59
N MET A 127 -7.87 0.19 14.34
CA MET A 127 -7.86 1.22 15.38
C MET A 127 -9.25 1.73 15.74
N HIS A 128 -10.27 1.47 14.92
CA HIS A 128 -11.64 1.89 15.13
C HIS A 128 -12.50 0.81 15.82
N ASP A 129 -11.98 -0.40 15.98
CA ASP A 129 -12.68 -1.48 16.67
C ASP A 129 -12.45 -1.41 18.19
N PRO A 130 -13.48 -1.18 19.02
CA PRO A 130 -13.34 -1.16 20.48
C PRO A 130 -12.99 -2.53 21.09
N ALA A 131 -13.12 -3.63 20.35
CA ALA A 131 -12.63 -4.95 20.77
C ALA A 131 -11.10 -5.07 20.64
N GLU A 132 -10.47 -4.27 19.79
CA GLU A 132 -9.03 -4.27 19.54
C GLU A 132 -8.34 -3.06 20.17
N ASN A 133 -8.95 -1.88 20.09
CA ASN A 133 -8.46 -0.63 20.66
C ASN A 133 -9.09 -0.33 22.02
N ALA A 134 -8.37 -0.68 23.10
CA ALA A 134 -8.81 -0.48 24.48
C ALA A 134 -8.98 1.01 24.89
N LEU A 135 -8.55 1.96 24.05
CA LEU A 135 -8.76 3.40 24.29
C LEU A 135 -10.13 3.88 23.80
N LEU A 136 -10.84 3.08 23.01
CA LEU A 136 -12.18 3.42 22.52
C LEU A 136 -13.24 2.91 23.49
N THR A 137 -14.26 3.74 23.73
CA THR A 137 -15.54 3.21 24.21
C THR A 137 -16.41 2.81 23.02
N ALA A 138 -17.43 1.98 23.24
CA ALA A 138 -18.41 1.64 22.19
C ALA A 138 -19.17 2.87 21.65
N ALA A 139 -19.11 4.02 22.33
CA ALA A 139 -19.66 5.28 21.85
C ALA A 139 -18.66 6.07 20.95
N ASP A 140 -17.37 5.74 21.03
CA ASP A 140 -16.28 6.36 20.27
C ASP A 140 -15.91 5.55 19.01
N SER A 141 -16.59 4.43 18.75
CA SER A 141 -16.34 3.52 17.62
C SER A 141 -16.80 4.06 16.26
N VAL A 142 -17.05 5.37 16.16
CA VAL A 142 -17.32 6.07 14.91
C VAL A 142 -16.09 6.91 14.60
N ALA A 143 -15.60 6.81 13.36
CA ALA A 143 -14.47 7.50 12.73
C ALA A 143 -14.35 9.03 12.96
N SER A 144 -15.19 9.67 13.77
CA SER A 144 -15.41 11.11 13.81
C SER A 144 -14.51 11.90 14.78
N ALA A 145 -13.38 11.37 15.26
CA ALA A 145 -12.61 12.02 16.32
C ALA A 145 -11.12 12.30 16.05
N ASP A 146 -10.59 12.02 14.86
CA ASP A 146 -9.20 12.39 14.52
C ASP A 146 -9.12 13.54 13.50
N THR A 147 -9.19 14.77 14.01
CA THR A 147 -9.03 16.01 13.21
C THR A 147 -7.60 16.27 12.74
N HIS A 148 -6.65 15.38 13.03
CA HIS A 148 -5.25 15.50 12.62
C HIS A 148 -4.81 14.41 11.63
N GLY A 149 -5.75 13.57 11.19
CA GLY A 149 -5.55 12.47 10.26
C GLY A 149 -6.81 12.14 9.45
N ASP A 150 -7.70 13.10 9.17
CA ASP A 150 -9.04 12.89 8.55
C ASP A 150 -9.06 11.93 7.33
N GLY A 151 -7.98 11.86 6.55
CA GLY A 151 -7.87 10.91 5.42
C GLY A 151 -7.64 9.45 5.82
N TRP A 152 -7.18 9.19 7.04
CA TRP A 152 -6.89 7.87 7.61
C TRP A 152 -8.01 7.39 8.52
N ALA A 153 -8.90 8.30 8.93
CA ALA A 153 -10.03 8.03 9.81
C ALA A 153 -11.08 7.08 9.20
N ASN A 154 -11.08 6.87 7.88
CA ASN A 154 -12.11 6.10 7.18
C ASN A 154 -11.70 4.67 6.78
N GLY A 155 -10.48 4.21 7.07
CA GLY A 155 -10.05 2.87 6.61
C GLY A 155 -8.57 2.55 6.74
N HIS A 156 -7.92 2.94 7.84
CA HIS A 156 -6.50 2.61 8.08
C HIS A 156 -6.35 1.39 8.98
N PHE A 157 -5.57 0.40 8.55
CA PHE A 157 -5.20 -0.73 9.38
C PHE A 157 -3.68 -0.90 9.49
N GLU A 158 -3.26 -1.44 10.64
CA GLU A 158 -1.85 -1.62 10.97
C GLU A 158 -1.50 -3.10 11.04
N VAL A 159 -0.49 -3.51 10.29
CA VAL A 159 0.00 -4.89 10.32
C VAL A 159 1.52 -4.93 10.25
N LYS A 160 2.12 -5.78 11.09
CA LYS A 160 3.56 -6.10 11.02
C LYS A 160 3.72 -7.45 10.35
N GLY A 161 4.70 -7.54 9.46
CA GLY A 161 4.98 -8.77 8.73
C GLY A 161 6.45 -8.99 8.46
N HIS A 162 6.73 -10.12 7.83
CA HIS A 162 8.03 -10.50 7.32
C HIS A 162 8.00 -10.42 5.80
N ILE A 163 9.02 -9.79 5.21
CA ILE A 163 9.14 -9.66 3.75
C ILE A 163 10.25 -10.61 3.29
N THR A 164 9.94 -11.45 2.32
CA THR A 164 10.89 -12.34 1.65
C THR A 164 10.81 -12.14 0.14
N GLY A 165 11.89 -12.47 -0.58
CA GLY A 165 11.89 -12.37 -2.03
C GLY A 165 13.22 -11.91 -2.60
N GLU A 166 13.17 -11.43 -3.84
CA GLU A 166 14.34 -11.02 -4.61
C GLU A 166 14.16 -9.58 -5.13
N LEU A 167 15.27 -8.85 -5.15
CA LEU A 167 15.39 -7.49 -5.70
C LEU A 167 16.61 -7.46 -6.61
N GLU A 168 16.41 -6.98 -7.84
CA GLU A 168 17.46 -6.65 -8.78
C GLU A 168 17.49 -5.13 -8.97
N LEU A 169 18.67 -4.53 -8.84
CA LEU A 169 18.94 -3.11 -9.04
C LEU A 169 20.24 -2.99 -9.85
N ALA A 170 20.18 -2.35 -11.02
CA ALA A 170 21.25 -2.33 -12.02
C ALA A 170 22.24 -1.16 -11.85
#